data_AF-A0A2E4XQ46-F1
#
_entry.id   AF-A0A2E4XQ46-F1
#
_cell.length_a   1.000
_cell.length_b   1.000
_cell.length_c   1.000
_cell.angle_alpha   90.00
_cell.angle_beta   90.00
_cell.angle_gamma   90.00
#
_symmetry.space_group_name_H-M   'P 1'
#
loop_
_entity.id
_entity.type
_entity.pdbx_description
1 polymer ?
#
loop_
_entity_poly.entity_id
_entity_poly.type
_entity_poly.pdbx_seq_one_letter_code
_entity_poly.pdbx_strand_id
1 'polypeptide(L)'
;MSNASLIGPHEGRELELMLSGDKPMAFFSCFADDADSIPDPAYVPYIKDGTLLMRELEITMPCATHLPPYRHVLLARPEEAWRLDDAFDILSNHEGDPRRHSDEGHVRMGRLLGYSEEAIAAFTDRCERLREKWANPEKRRAA
;
A
#
# COMPACT_ATOMS: atom_id res chain seq x y z
N MET A 1 22.46 15.61 -10.95
CA MET A 1 21.73 14.40 -10.54
C MET A 1 20.90 14.80 -9.34
N SER A 2 19.63 15.07 -9.55
CA SER A 2 18.72 15.55 -8.51
C SER A 2 18.41 14.39 -7.58
N ASN A 3 18.84 14.48 -6.33
CA ASN A 3 18.42 13.57 -5.26
C ASN A 3 16.91 13.78 -5.08
N ALA A 4 16.10 12.90 -5.67
CA ALA A 4 14.72 12.74 -5.25
C ALA A 4 14.79 12.17 -3.84
N SER A 5 14.53 13.02 -2.84
CA SER A 5 14.43 12.61 -1.45
C SER A 5 13.36 11.52 -1.36
N LEU A 6 13.79 10.28 -1.17
CA LEU A 6 12.93 9.13 -0.90
C LEU A 6 11.97 9.51 0.24
N ILE A 7 10.67 9.45 -0.02
CA ILE A 7 9.58 9.95 0.83
C ILE A 7 9.24 8.92 1.91
N GLY A 8 9.55 7.63 1.68
CA GLY A 8 9.32 6.54 2.63
C GLY A 8 10.60 5.87 3.14
N PRO A 9 10.59 5.27 4.35
CA PRO A 9 11.77 4.62 4.95
C PRO A 9 12.26 3.41 4.15
N HIS A 10 11.43 2.88 3.24
CA HIS A 10 11.69 1.65 2.50
C HIS A 10 11.86 1.86 0.99
N GLU A 11 11.64 3.08 0.49
CA GLU A 11 11.54 3.35 -0.95
C GLU A 11 12.86 3.02 -1.67
N GLY A 12 12.79 2.15 -2.68
CA GLY A 12 13.95 1.67 -3.44
C GLY A 12 14.77 0.58 -2.73
N ARG A 13 14.34 0.15 -1.54
CA ARG A 13 15.00 -0.89 -0.73
C ARG A 13 14.05 -2.03 -0.36
N GLU A 14 12.81 -2.02 -0.84
CA GLU A 14 11.80 -3.00 -0.46
C GLU A 14 12.25 -4.44 -0.71
N LEU A 15 12.82 -4.73 -1.89
CA LEU A 15 13.29 -6.07 -2.22
C LEU A 15 14.44 -6.52 -1.30
N GLU A 16 15.44 -5.65 -1.08
CA GLU A 16 16.57 -5.90 -0.16
C GLU A 16 16.05 -6.26 1.24
N LEU A 17 15.15 -5.44 1.78
CA LEU A 17 14.59 -5.61 3.13
C LEU A 17 13.68 -6.84 3.23
N MET A 18 12.96 -7.19 2.15
CA MET A 18 12.16 -8.41 2.13
C MET A 18 13.05 -9.65 2.16
N LEU A 19 14.13 -9.66 1.38
CA LEU A 19 15.07 -10.78 1.33
C LEU A 19 15.88 -10.93 2.63
N SER A 20 16.16 -9.84 3.35
CA SER A 20 16.78 -9.88 4.68
C SER A 20 15.79 -10.28 5.79
N GLY A 21 14.49 -10.21 5.53
CA GLY A 21 13.42 -10.47 6.50
C GLY A 21 13.01 -9.26 7.35
N ASP A 22 13.62 -8.10 7.13
CA ASP A 22 13.30 -6.85 7.85
C ASP A 22 11.98 -6.23 7.37
N LYS A 23 11.57 -6.52 6.13
CA LYS A 23 10.27 -6.12 5.58
C LYS A 23 9.40 -7.37 5.36
N PRO A 24 8.38 -7.62 6.20
CA PRO A 24 7.62 -8.86 6.12
C PRO A 24 6.66 -8.92 4.92
N MET A 25 6.23 -7.77 4.43
CA MET A 25 5.34 -7.65 3.27
C MET A 25 5.61 -6.34 2.51
N ALA A 26 5.51 -6.38 1.18
CA ALA A 26 5.44 -5.19 0.34
C ALA A 26 4.06 -5.06 -0.31
N PHE A 27 3.64 -3.81 -0.50
CA PHE A 27 2.40 -3.46 -1.15
C PHE A 27 2.67 -2.35 -2.16
N PHE A 28 2.30 -2.60 -3.41
CA PHE A 28 2.40 -1.65 -4.50
C PHE A 28 1.00 -1.43 -5.10
N SER A 29 0.73 -0.21 -5.54
CA SER A 29 -0.55 0.11 -6.15
C SER A 29 -0.41 1.18 -7.24
N CYS A 30 -1.16 1.02 -8.33
CA CYS A 30 -1.19 1.93 -9.47
C CYS A 30 -2.50 1.77 -10.25
N PHE A 31 -2.79 2.67 -11.18
CA PHE A 31 -3.84 2.44 -12.17
C PHE A 31 -3.42 1.31 -13.12
N ALA A 32 -4.38 0.48 -13.53
CA ALA A 32 -4.12 -0.73 -14.31
C ALA A 32 -3.46 -0.46 -15.67
N ASP A 33 -3.65 0.72 -16.25
CA ASP A 33 -3.01 1.16 -17.49
C ASP A 33 -1.55 1.62 -17.30
N ASP A 34 -1.13 1.92 -16.07
CA ASP A 34 0.26 2.21 -15.69
C ASP A 34 0.99 0.96 -15.12
N ALA A 35 0.35 -0.20 -15.12
CA ALA A 35 0.76 -1.35 -14.32
C ALA A 35 1.87 -2.22 -14.92
N ASP A 36 2.37 -1.89 -16.11
CA ASP A 36 3.45 -2.62 -16.79
C ASP A 36 4.76 -2.65 -15.98
N SER A 37 4.90 -1.78 -14.98
CA SER A 37 6.10 -1.63 -14.15
C SER A 37 5.97 -2.18 -12.73
N ILE A 38 4.84 -2.81 -12.36
CA ILE A 38 4.60 -3.30 -11.00
C ILE A 38 4.22 -4.80 -10.98
N PRO A 39 4.94 -5.64 -10.20
CA PRO A 39 6.12 -5.30 -9.41
C PRO A 39 7.34 -5.04 -10.30
N ASP A 40 8.36 -4.36 -9.76
CA ASP A 40 9.62 -4.13 -10.47
C ASP A 40 10.18 -5.46 -11.03
N PRO A 41 10.70 -5.51 -12.27
CA PRO A 41 11.29 -6.72 -12.86
C PRO A 41 12.32 -7.43 -11.96
N ALA A 42 12.97 -6.71 -11.04
CA ALA A 42 13.89 -7.27 -10.04
C ALA A 42 13.23 -8.30 -9.10
N TYR A 43 11.91 -8.25 -8.90
CA TYR A 43 11.18 -9.25 -8.09
C TYR A 43 10.94 -10.56 -8.84
N VAL A 44 10.95 -10.54 -10.18
CA VAL A 44 10.55 -11.68 -11.02
C VAL A 44 11.32 -12.97 -10.73
N PRO A 45 12.65 -12.97 -10.54
CA PRO A 45 13.39 -14.19 -10.21
C PRO A 45 12.90 -14.82 -8.90
N TYR A 46 12.71 -14.00 -7.86
CA TYR A 46 12.30 -14.43 -6.52
C TYR A 46 10.84 -14.91 -6.46
N ILE A 47 9.98 -14.37 -7.33
CA ILE A 47 8.61 -14.88 -7.48
C ILE A 47 8.62 -16.24 -8.19
N LYS A 48 9.44 -16.39 -9.24
CA LYS A 48 9.50 -17.63 -10.04
C LYS A 48 10.09 -18.81 -9.28
N ASP A 49 11.06 -18.56 -8.40
CA ASP A 49 11.69 -19.61 -7.60
C ASP A 49 10.95 -19.91 -6.28
N GLY A 50 9.92 -19.12 -5.95
CA GLY A 50 9.10 -19.29 -4.75
C GLY A 50 9.66 -18.63 -3.49
N THR A 51 10.76 -17.87 -3.58
CA THR A 51 11.29 -17.04 -2.48
C THR A 51 10.27 -15.99 -2.03
N LEU A 52 9.50 -15.45 -2.97
CA LEU A 52 8.39 -14.52 -2.71
C LEU A 52 7.10 -15.06 -3.31
N LEU A 53 6.04 -15.02 -2.51
CA LEU A 53 4.68 -15.21 -2.97
C LEU A 53 4.09 -13.88 -3.40
N MET A 54 3.31 -13.90 -4.48
CA MET A 54 2.62 -12.73 -5.01
C MET A 54 1.12 -12.94 -4.97
N ARG A 55 0.40 -11.89 -4.56
CA ARG A 55 -1.06 -11.77 -4.68
C ARG A 55 -1.37 -10.47 -5.39
N GLU A 56 -2.35 -10.53 -6.29
CA GLU A 56 -2.81 -9.37 -7.01
C GLU A 56 -4.32 -9.25 -6.89
N LEU A 57 -4.78 -8.02 -6.88
CA LEU A 57 -6.20 -7.71 -6.95
C LEU A 57 -6.39 -6.40 -7.73
N GLU A 58 -7.49 -6.31 -8.47
CA GLU A 58 -7.90 -5.10 -9.15
C GLU A 58 -9.18 -4.58 -8.52
N ILE A 59 -9.21 -3.28 -8.21
CA ILE A 59 -10.34 -2.63 -7.59
C ILE A 59 -10.85 -1.51 -8.48
N THR A 60 -12.08 -1.63 -8.95
CA THR A 60 -12.79 -0.54 -9.63
C THR A 60 -13.37 0.41 -8.59
N MET A 61 -13.10 1.71 -8.72
CA MET A 61 -13.66 2.70 -7.80
C MET A 61 -15.08 3.11 -8.24
N PRO A 62 -16.14 2.81 -7.46
CA PRO A 62 -17.52 3.11 -7.88
C PRO A 62 -17.78 4.61 -8.04
N CYS A 63 -17.04 5.46 -7.31
CA CYS A 63 -17.15 6.91 -7.37
C CYS A 63 -16.35 7.55 -8.50
N ALA A 64 -15.53 6.77 -9.22
CA ALA A 64 -14.63 7.26 -10.27
C ALA A 64 -14.53 6.25 -11.42
N THR A 65 -15.67 5.79 -11.93
CA THR A 65 -15.77 4.77 -13.00
C THR A 65 -15.18 5.20 -14.35
N HIS A 66 -14.85 6.49 -14.51
CA HIS A 66 -14.14 7.02 -15.66
C HIS A 66 -12.62 6.81 -15.58
N LEU A 67 -12.10 6.42 -14.41
CA LEU A 67 -10.71 6.05 -14.22
C LEU A 67 -10.53 4.54 -14.38
N PRO A 68 -9.35 4.09 -14.83
CA PRO A 68 -8.99 2.67 -14.84
C PRO A 68 -9.10 2.05 -13.44
N PRO A 69 -9.31 0.72 -13.35
CA PRO A 69 -9.20 0.01 -12.08
C PRO A 69 -7.84 0.25 -11.43
N TYR A 70 -7.81 0.21 -10.11
CA TYR A 70 -6.57 0.26 -9.34
C TYR A 70 -6.04 -1.15 -9.14
N ARG A 71 -4.84 -1.43 -9.62
CA ARG A 71 -4.15 -2.70 -9.36
C ARG A 71 -3.39 -2.60 -8.05
N HIS A 72 -3.43 -3.68 -7.29
CA HIS A 72 -2.76 -3.85 -6.01
C HIS A 72 -1.93 -5.12 -6.09
N VAL A 73 -0.62 -5.00 -5.85
CA VAL A 73 0.32 -6.11 -5.85
C VAL A 73 0.90 -6.24 -4.45
N LEU A 74 0.69 -7.40 -3.84
CA LEU A 74 1.17 -7.77 -2.51
C LEU A 74 2.22 -8.86 -2.65
N LEU A 75 3.34 -8.71 -1.94
CA LEU A 75 4.45 -9.64 -1.95
C LEU A 75 4.85 -9.97 -0.51
N ALA A 76 5.10 -11.25 -0.22
CA ALA A 76 5.61 -11.71 1.07
C ALA A 76 6.44 -12.99 0.90
N ARG A 77 7.30 -13.31 1.86
CA ARG A 77 7.96 -14.62 1.91
C ARG A 77 6.95 -15.71 2.30
N PRO A 78 7.17 -16.99 1.96
CA PRO A 78 6.24 -18.08 2.29
C PRO A 78 5.84 -18.15 3.77
N GLU A 79 6.76 -17.90 4.69
CA GLU A 79 6.51 -17.89 6.14
C GLU A 79 5.64 -16.71 6.61
N GLU A 80 5.56 -15.64 5.81
CA GLU A 80 4.74 -14.45 6.06
C GLU A 80 3.46 -14.45 5.20
N ALA A 81 3.14 -15.55 4.52
CA ALA A 81 2.01 -15.62 3.58
C ALA A 81 0.66 -15.23 4.20
N TRP A 82 0.48 -15.48 5.50
CA TRP A 82 -0.71 -15.11 6.26
C TRP A 82 -1.02 -13.60 6.19
N ARG A 83 0.01 -12.76 6.01
CA ARG A 83 -0.15 -11.31 5.85
C ARG A 83 -0.83 -10.94 4.54
N LEU A 84 -0.60 -11.73 3.49
CA LEU A 84 -1.22 -11.52 2.18
C LEU A 84 -2.73 -11.73 2.25
N ASP A 85 -3.16 -12.79 2.95
CA ASP A 85 -4.57 -13.11 3.14
C ASP A 85 -5.26 -12.00 3.96
N ASP A 86 -4.65 -11.58 5.07
CA ASP A 86 -5.14 -10.49 5.91
C ASP A 86 -5.23 -9.15 5.16
N ALA A 87 -4.23 -8.85 4.33
CA ALA A 87 -4.21 -7.64 3.51
C ALA A 87 -5.29 -7.69 2.42
N PHE A 88 -5.49 -8.86 1.80
CA PHE A 88 -6.54 -9.07 0.80
C PHE A 88 -7.93 -8.80 1.38
N ASP A 89 -8.19 -9.27 2.60
CA ASP A 89 -9.46 -9.02 3.30
C ASP A 89 -9.69 -7.53 3.55
N ILE A 90 -8.66 -6.80 3.98
CA ILE A 90 -8.76 -5.34 4.19
C ILE A 90 -9.12 -4.67 2.85
N LEU A 91 -8.35 -4.96 1.81
CA LEU A 91 -8.50 -4.29 0.51
C LEU A 91 -9.84 -4.63 -0.17
N SER A 92 -10.31 -5.87 -0.05
CA SER A 92 -11.58 -6.31 -0.64
C SER A 92 -12.80 -5.71 0.06
N ASN A 93 -12.72 -5.50 1.38
CA ASN A 93 -13.83 -4.93 2.17
C ASN A 93 -14.11 -3.44 1.88
N HIS A 94 -13.21 -2.75 1.18
CA HIS A 94 -13.39 -1.34 0.86
C HIS A 94 -14.20 -1.07 -0.42
N GLU A 95 -14.54 -2.12 -1.20
CA GLU A 95 -15.29 -2.02 -2.46
C GLU A 95 -14.76 -0.94 -3.43
N GLY A 96 -13.47 -0.60 -3.37
CA GLY A 96 -12.90 0.48 -4.17
C GLY A 96 -13.33 1.88 -3.79
N ASP A 97 -13.88 2.10 -2.61
CA ASP A 97 -14.10 3.43 -2.09
C ASP A 97 -13.01 3.78 -1.06
N PRO A 98 -12.02 4.61 -1.43
CA PRO A 98 -10.96 5.03 -0.50
C PRO A 98 -11.51 5.75 0.74
N ARG A 99 -12.74 6.30 0.67
CA ARG A 99 -13.40 6.96 1.81
C ARG A 99 -13.89 5.96 2.85
N ARG A 100 -13.96 4.67 2.50
CA ARG A 100 -14.34 3.58 3.40
C ARG A 100 -13.15 2.96 4.13
N HIS A 101 -11.93 3.44 3.90
CA HIS A 101 -10.81 3.06 4.76
C HIS A 101 -11.07 3.54 6.18
N SER A 102 -11.29 2.58 7.09
CA SER A 102 -11.38 2.84 8.52
C SER A 102 -9.99 3.05 9.10
N ASP A 103 -9.92 3.76 10.23
CA ASP A 103 -8.65 3.92 10.95
C ASP A 103 -8.10 2.57 11.41
N GLU A 104 -8.99 1.65 11.79
CA GLU A 104 -8.65 0.26 12.07
C GLU A 104 -8.01 -0.43 10.86
N GLY A 105 -8.54 -0.22 9.66
CA GLY A 105 -7.96 -0.74 8.41
C GLY A 105 -6.56 -0.19 8.15
N HIS A 106 -6.33 1.10 8.36
CA HIS A 106 -5.00 1.71 8.24
C HIS A 106 -4.01 1.16 9.26
N VAL A 107 -4.43 1.01 10.53
CA VAL A 107 -3.58 0.44 11.59
C VAL A 107 -3.23 -1.01 11.27
N ARG A 108 -4.22 -1.83 10.90
CA ARG A 108 -3.99 -3.24 10.56
C ARG A 108 -3.07 -3.37 9.35
N MET A 109 -3.29 -2.60 8.29
CA MET A 109 -2.40 -2.59 7.12
C MET A 109 -0.97 -2.15 7.48
N GLY A 110 -0.80 -1.13 8.31
CA GLY A 110 0.51 -0.67 8.77
C GLY A 110 1.30 -1.77 9.49
N ARG A 111 0.64 -2.54 10.37
CA ARG A 111 1.24 -3.69 11.07
C ARG A 111 1.59 -4.83 10.11
N LEU A 112 0.73 -5.10 9.12
CA LEU A 112 1.00 -6.11 8.09
C LEU A 112 2.26 -5.75 7.29
N LEU A 113 2.45 -4.48 6.98
CA LEU A 113 3.63 -3.96 6.27
C LEU A 113 4.90 -3.86 7.13
N GLY A 114 4.80 -4.10 8.44
CA GLY A 114 5.93 -4.06 9.37
C GLY A 114 6.31 -2.65 9.86
N TYR A 115 5.41 -1.65 9.75
CA TYR A 115 5.67 -0.34 10.35
C TYR A 115 5.62 -0.40 11.88
N SER A 116 6.41 0.45 12.53
CA SER A 116 6.35 0.62 13.99
C SER A 116 5.03 1.28 14.41
N GLU A 117 4.58 1.02 15.64
CA GLU A 117 3.37 1.65 16.18
C GLU A 117 3.45 3.18 16.17
N GLU A 118 4.64 3.76 16.37
CA GLU A 118 4.85 5.20 16.27
C GLU A 118 4.63 5.72 14.84
N ALA A 119 5.16 5.03 13.83
CA ALA A 119 4.96 5.41 12.43
C ALA A 119 3.48 5.26 12.02
N ILE A 120 2.81 4.21 12.51
CA ILE A 120 1.38 3.97 12.28
C ILE A 120 0.57 5.11 12.90
N ALA A 121 0.85 5.47 14.17
CA ALA A 121 0.17 6.58 14.85
C ALA A 121 0.37 7.92 14.12
N ALA A 122 1.60 8.22 13.71
CA ALA A 122 1.89 9.43 12.96
C ALA A 122 1.13 9.50 11.62
N PHE A 123 0.97 8.36 10.94
CA PHE A 123 0.17 8.25 9.72
C PHE A 123 -1.32 8.46 9.98
N THR A 124 -1.90 7.79 10.98
CA THR A 124 -3.33 7.91 11.31
C THR A 124 -3.69 9.33 11.73
N ASP A 125 -2.85 9.97 12.54
CA ASP A 125 -3.03 11.37 12.96
C ASP A 125 -3.00 12.32 11.74
N ARG A 126 -2.12 12.06 10.77
CA ARG A 126 -2.07 12.83 9.53
C ARG A 126 -3.35 12.65 8.71
N CYS A 127 -3.87 11.43 8.61
CA CYS A 127 -5.13 11.13 7.93
C CYS A 127 -6.31 11.84 8.59
N GLU A 128 -6.37 11.87 9.92
CA GLU A 128 -7.39 12.62 10.67
C GLU A 128 -7.32 14.13 10.40
N ARG A 129 -6.14 14.74 10.53
CA ARG A 129 -5.95 16.17 10.23
C ARG A 129 -6.36 16.52 8.79
N LEU A 130 -6.06 15.64 7.83
CA LEU A 130 -6.51 15.81 6.46
C LEU A 130 -8.03 15.73 6.37
N ARG A 131 -8.66 14.71 6.96
CA ARG A 131 -10.13 14.58 6.98
C ARG A 131 -10.80 15.81 7.59
N GLU A 132 -10.28 16.36 8.69
CA GLU A 132 -10.80 17.60 9.28
C GLU A 132 -10.66 18.81 8.36
N LYS A 133 -9.47 18.98 7.75
CA LYS A 133 -9.21 20.06 6.79
C LYS A 133 -10.17 19.97 5.61
N TRP A 134 -10.37 18.77 5.08
CA TRP A 134 -11.29 18.51 3.99
C TRP A 134 -12.75 18.46 4.45
N ALA A 135 -13.10 18.32 5.73
CA ALA A 135 -14.48 18.44 6.19
C ALA A 135 -14.90 19.91 6.35
N ASN A 136 -13.96 20.81 6.65
CA ASN A 136 -14.22 22.23 6.90
C ASN A 136 -14.05 23.09 5.61
N PRO A 137 -15.14 23.68 5.07
CA PRO A 137 -15.09 24.50 3.84
C PRO A 137 -14.17 25.73 3.93
N GLU A 138 -14.03 26.33 5.11
CA GLU A 138 -13.17 27.51 5.33
C GLU A 138 -11.69 27.12 5.28
N LYS A 139 -11.33 25.97 5.87
CA LYS A 139 -9.96 25.44 5.83
C LYS A 139 -9.54 24.94 4.43
N ARG A 140 -10.49 24.58 3.56
CA ARG A 140 -10.22 24.21 2.16
C ARG A 140 -9.75 25.39 1.31
N ARG A 141 -10.25 26.61 1.55
CA ARG A 141 -9.99 27.80 0.72
C ARG A 141 -8.63 28.47 0.98
N ALA A 142 -7.96 28.11 2.07
CA ALA A 142 -6.69 28.71 2.50
C ALA A 142 -5.44 27.93 2.03
N ALA A 143 -5.59 27.03 1.05
CA ALA A 143 -4.55 26.10 0.59
C ALA A 143 -4.25 26.25 -0.90
#